data_AF-A0A926GL53-F1
#
_entry.id   AF-A0A926GL53-F1
#
_cell.length_a   1.000
_cell.length_b   1.000
_cell.length_c   1.000
_cell.angle_alpha   90.00
_cell.angle_beta   90.00
_cell.angle_gamma   90.00
#
_symmetry.space_group_name_H-M   'P 1'
#
loop_
_entity.id
_entity.type
_entity.pdbx_description
1 polymer ?
#
loop_
_entity_poly.entity_id
_entity_poly.type
_entity_poly.pdbx_seq_one_letter_code
_entity_poly.pdbx_strand_id
1 'polypeptide(L)'
;MASLLPRWCEPLTFDAEDAADQLGRVFDVVGIERWDRPMIHLADRAALAHFLRGRGLSEEDARRAAHRLETPLTVTKRRMTGWARK
;
A
#
# COMPACT_ATOMS: atom_id res chain seq x y z
N MET A 1 5.64 6.05 -10.16
CA MET A 1 5.32 6.43 -8.75
C MET A 1 6.61 6.92 -8.11
N ALA A 2 6.62 8.10 -7.48
CA ALA A 2 7.80 8.58 -6.76
C ALA A 2 8.05 7.66 -5.55
N SER A 3 9.26 7.11 -5.42
CA SER A 3 9.65 6.33 -4.24
C SER A 3 9.86 7.30 -3.07
N LEU A 4 8.93 7.31 -2.12
CA LEU A 4 8.94 8.22 -0.97
C LEU A 4 9.54 7.56 0.27
N LEU A 5 9.57 6.23 0.32
CA LEU A 5 10.11 5.45 1.43
C LEU A 5 11.13 4.45 0.89
N PRO A 6 12.11 4.04 1.71
CA PRO A 6 12.96 2.90 1.37
C PRO A 6 12.10 1.71 0.98
N ARG A 7 12.39 1.10 -0.18
CA ARG A 7 11.69 -0.07 -0.71
C ARG A 7 10.20 0.15 -1.02
N TRP A 8 9.74 1.40 -1.10
CA TRP A 8 8.37 1.69 -1.51
C TRP A 8 8.11 1.19 -2.93
N CYS A 9 6.98 0.49 -3.12
CA CYS A 9 6.62 -0.18 -4.36
C CYS A 9 7.52 -1.35 -4.78
N GLU A 10 8.48 -1.77 -3.95
CA GLU A 10 9.11 -3.08 -4.15
C GLU A 10 8.11 -4.17 -3.77
N PRO A 11 7.97 -5.22 -4.61
CA PRO A 11 7.13 -6.36 -4.27
C PRO A 11 7.56 -7.02 -2.97
N LEU A 12 6.59 -7.36 -2.13
CA LEU A 12 6.76 -8.17 -0.94
C LEU A 12 6.44 -9.63 -1.23
N THR A 13 6.81 -10.53 -0.32
CA THR A 13 6.50 -11.95 -0.44
C THR A 13 5.00 -12.24 -0.44
N PHE A 14 4.15 -11.33 0.03
CA PHE A 14 2.70 -11.53 0.12
C PHE A 14 1.97 -10.25 -0.26
N ASP A 15 2.03 -9.88 -1.53
CA ASP A 15 1.23 -8.76 -2.04
C ASP A 15 -0.15 -9.25 -2.48
N ALA A 16 -1.16 -8.39 -2.35
CA ALA A 16 -2.51 -8.73 -2.80
C ALA A 16 -2.55 -8.94 -4.34
N GLU A 17 -1.63 -8.28 -5.04
CA GLU A 17 -1.42 -8.34 -6.48
C GLU A 17 -1.03 -9.76 -6.95
N ASP A 18 -0.18 -10.47 -6.21
CA ASP A 18 0.35 -11.78 -6.59
C ASP A 18 -0.18 -12.95 -5.74
N ALA A 19 -0.92 -12.67 -4.67
CA ALA A 19 -1.46 -13.66 -3.74
C ALA A 19 -2.24 -14.82 -4.38
N ALA A 20 -2.96 -14.57 -5.49
CA ALA A 20 -3.72 -15.60 -6.19
C ALA A 20 -2.82 -16.73 -6.71
N ASP A 21 -1.73 -16.37 -7.38
CA ASP A 21 -0.78 -17.33 -7.96
C ASP A 21 -0.04 -18.09 -6.86
N GLN A 22 0.28 -17.41 -5.76
CA GLN A 22 0.91 -18.02 -4.59
C GLN A 22 -0.01 -19.07 -3.94
N LEU A 23 -1.30 -18.75 -3.79
CA LEU A 23 -2.29 -19.67 -3.23
C LEU A 23 -2.49 -20.90 -4.13
N GLY A 24 -2.54 -20.70 -5.45
CA GLY A 24 -2.68 -21.77 -6.44
C GLY A 24 -1.51 -22.75 -6.52
N ARG A 25 -0.33 -22.42 -5.97
CA ARG A 25 0.80 -23.36 -5.87
C ARG A 25 0.59 -24.42 -4.78
N VAL A 26 -0.33 -24.19 -3.84
CA VAL A 26 -0.49 -25.02 -2.64
C VAL A 26 -1.91 -25.58 -2.51
N PHE A 27 -2.91 -24.90 -3.05
CA PHE A 27 -4.32 -25.26 -2.91
C PHE A 27 -5.07 -25.22 -4.25
N ASP A 28 -6.20 -25.91 -4.31
CA ASP A 28 -7.20 -25.70 -5.36
C ASP A 28 -8.02 -24.44 -5.03
N VAL A 29 -7.73 -23.35 -5.73
CA VAL A 29 -8.38 -22.05 -5.52
C VAL A 29 -9.76 -22.06 -6.17
N VAL A 30 -10.80 -21.98 -5.34
CA VAL A 30 -12.20 -22.06 -5.79
C VAL A 30 -12.84 -20.69 -6.00
N GLY A 31 -12.21 -19.61 -5.50
CA GLY A 31 -12.71 -18.26 -5.68
C GLY A 31 -11.71 -17.20 -5.25
N ILE A 32 -11.78 -16.05 -5.92
CA ILE A 32 -10.95 -14.87 -5.64
C ILE A 32 -11.84 -13.64 -5.70
N GLU A 33 -11.75 -12.81 -4.66
CA GLU A 33 -12.29 -11.46 -4.64
C GLU A 33 -11.13 -10.48 -4.49
N ARG A 34 -11.08 -9.45 -5.36
CA ARG A 34 -10.12 -8.36 -5.27
C ARG A 34 -10.85 -7.05 -5.04
N TRP A 35 -10.26 -6.20 -4.22
CA TRP A 35 -10.84 -4.90 -3.96
C TRP A 35 -9.81 -3.86 -3.55
N ASP A 36 -10.09 -2.63 -3.99
CA ASP A 36 -9.35 -1.43 -3.66
C ASP A 36 -10.28 -0.51 -2.88
N ARG A 37 -9.84 -0.05 -1.71
CA ARG A 37 -10.65 0.85 -0.88
C ARG A 37 -9.86 2.07 -0.43
N PRO A 38 -10.39 3.29 -0.61
CA PRO A 38 -9.78 4.48 -0.01
C PRO A 38 -9.81 4.32 1.52
N MET A 39 -8.65 4.42 2.15
CA MET A 39 -8.53 4.15 3.58
C MET A 39 -8.15 5.39 4.38
N ILE A 40 -7.30 6.24 3.83
CA ILE A 40 -6.80 7.43 4.53
C ILE A 40 -6.88 8.61 3.58
N HIS A 41 -7.52 9.68 4.03
CA HIS A 41 -7.52 10.95 3.34
C HIS A 41 -6.50 11.88 4.01
N LEU A 42 -5.54 12.37 3.23
CA LEU A 42 -4.49 13.29 3.66
C LEU A 42 -4.81 14.66 3.06
N ALA A 43 -5.49 15.48 3.86
CA ALA A 43 -6.04 16.75 3.40
C ALA A 43 -4.94 17.74 2.96
N ASP A 44 -3.82 17.76 3.67
CA ASP A 44 -2.76 18.73 3.48
C ASP A 44 -1.35 18.13 3.66
N ARG A 45 -0.34 18.99 3.49
CA ARG A 45 1.07 18.60 3.58
C ARG A 45 1.48 18.21 5.00
N ALA A 46 0.83 18.76 6.03
CA ALA A 46 1.12 18.40 7.41
C ALA A 46 0.63 16.99 7.72
N ALA A 47 -0.60 16.65 7.32
CA ALA A 47 -1.15 15.30 7.39
C ALA A 47 -0.28 14.30 6.62
N LEU A 48 0.20 14.71 5.43
CA LEU A 48 1.05 13.84 4.63
C LEU A 48 2.44 13.63 5.25
N ALA A 49 3.06 14.66 5.82
CA ALA A 49 4.30 14.50 6.57
C ALA A 49 4.11 13.58 7.79
N HIS A 50 3.02 13.73 8.54
CA HIS A 50 2.69 12.85 9.67
C HIS A 50 2.51 11.39 9.22
N PHE A 51 1.81 11.18 8.11
CA PHE A 51 1.65 9.86 7.53
C PHE A 51 3.00 9.22 7.18
N LEU A 52 3.90 9.95 6.51
CA LEU A 52 5.21 9.44 6.11
C LEU A 52 6.13 9.17 7.31
N ARG A 53 6.06 9.98 8.38
CA ARG A 53 6.74 9.69 9.65
C ARG A 53 6.28 8.36 10.24
N GLY A 54 4.97 8.12 10.24
CA GLY A 54 4.39 6.83 10.66
C GLY A 54 4.84 5.63 9.81
N ARG A 55 5.50 5.87 8.67
CA ARG A 55 6.09 4.85 7.80
C ARG A 55 7.61 4.78 7.85
N GLY A 56 8.24 5.46 8.81
CA GLY A 56 9.66 5.32 9.12
C GLY A 56 10.57 6.40 8.57
N LEU A 57 10.06 7.49 7.97
CA LEU A 57 10.91 8.65 7.66
C LEU A 57 11.23 9.46 8.91
N SER A 58 12.42 10.08 8.90
CA SER A 58 12.73 11.18 9.81
C SER A 58 11.74 12.33 9.61
N GLU A 59 11.59 13.21 10.60
CA GLU A 59 10.71 14.37 10.50
C GLU A 59 11.09 15.30 9.32
N GLU A 60 12.39 15.53 9.15
CA GLU A 60 12.93 16.35 8.07
C GLU A 60 12.65 15.72 6.69
N ASP A 61 12.95 14.42 6.53
CA ASP A 61 12.68 13.68 5.30
C ASP A 61 11.20 13.65 4.96
N ALA A 62 10.34 13.44 5.96
CA ALA A 62 8.90 13.41 5.78
C ALA A 62 8.35 14.76 5.31
N ARG A 63 8.81 15.87 5.89
CA ARG A 63 8.43 17.21 5.43
C ARG A 63 8.90 17.46 3.99
N ARG A 64 10.17 17.16 3.70
CA ARG A 64 10.75 17.31 2.35
C ARG A 64 10.02 16.45 1.31
N ALA A 65 9.66 15.22 1.65
CA ALA A 65 8.84 14.35 0.82
C ALA A 65 7.42 14.91 0.64
N ALA A 66 6.81 15.45 1.70
CA ALA A 66 5.47 16.00 1.64
C ALA A 66 5.34 17.24 0.75
N HIS A 67 6.40 18.05 0.63
CA HIS A 67 6.43 19.19 -0.29
C HIS A 67 6.51 18.77 -1.77
N ARG A 68 6.95 17.54 -2.06
CA ARG A 68 7.07 17.02 -3.44
C ARG A 68 5.79 16.36 -3.97
N LEU A 69 4.77 16.21 -3.13
CA LEU A 69 3.50 15.59 -3.51
C LEU A 69 2.37 16.62 -3.59
N GLU A 70 1.38 16.31 -4.41
CA GLU A 70 0.14 17.07 -4.49
C GLU A 70 -0.81 16.67 -3.35
N THR A 71 -1.58 17.65 -2.87
CA THR A 71 -2.59 17.47 -1.83
C THR A 71 -3.91 18.08 -2.32
N PRO A 72 -5.07 17.50 -1.96
CA PRO A 72 -5.23 16.36 -1.05
C PRO A 72 -4.83 15.03 -1.69
N LEU A 73 -4.41 14.06 -0.86
CA LEU A 73 -4.02 12.72 -1.31
C LEU A 73 -4.84 11.65 -0.60
N THR A 74 -5.34 10.68 -1.35
CA THR A 74 -6.04 9.52 -0.78
C THR A 74 -5.15 8.28 -0.89
N VAL A 75 -4.87 7.64 0.24
CA VAL A 75 -4.16 6.36 0.30
C VAL A 75 -5.19 5.25 0.18
N THR A 76 -5.10 4.51 -0.92
CA THR A 76 -5.93 3.33 -1.19
C THR A 76 -5.23 2.08 -0.70
N LYS A 77 -5.96 1.20 0.00
CA LYS A 77 -5.49 -0.14 0.32
C LYS A 77 -6.04 -1.11 -0.71
N ARG A 78 -5.15 -1.86 -1.35
CA ARG A 78 -5.48 -2.99 -2.22
C ARG A 78 -5.47 -4.27 -1.43
N ARG A 79 -6.45 -5.15 -1.68
CA ARG A 79 -6.59 -6.43 -0.99
C ARG A 79 -7.13 -7.50 -1.92
N MET A 80 -6.89 -8.73 -1.51
CA MET A 80 -7.43 -9.93 -2.11
C MET A 80 -7.95 -10.84 -0.99
N THR A 81 -9.08 -11.49 -1.24
CA THR A 81 -9.65 -12.56 -0.41
C THR A 81 -9.81 -13.79 -1.31
N GLY A 82 -9.20 -14.90 -0.91
CA GLY A 82 -9.24 -16.16 -1.63
C GLY A 82 -9.93 -17.24 -0.82
N TRP A 83 -10.75 -18.04 -1.49
CA TRP A 83 -11.28 -19.29 -0.95
C TRP A 83 -10.60 -20.44 -1.68
N ALA A 84 -10.10 -21.39 -0.91
CA ALA A 84 -9.39 -22.53 -1.46
C ALA A 84 -9.67 -23.78 -0.62
N ARG A 85 -9.45 -24.94 -1.22
CA ARG A 85 -9.55 -26.25 -0.55
C ARG A 85 -8.25 -27.03 -0.72
N LYS A 86 -8.01 -27.93 0.24
CA LYS A 86 -6.86 -28.83 0.24
C LYS A 86 -7.15 -30.08 -0.60
#